data_AF-A0A5P1FN35-F1
#
_entry.id   AF-A0A5P1FN35-F1
#
_cell.length_a   1.000
_cell.length_b   1.000
_cell.length_c   1.000
_cell.angle_alpha   90.00
_cell.angle_beta   90.00
_cell.angle_gamma   90.00
#
_symmetry.space_group_name_H-M   'P 1'
#
loop_
_entity.id
_entity.type
_entity.pdbx_description
1 polymer ?
#
loop_
_entity_poly.entity_id
_entity_poly.type
_entity_poly.pdbx_seq_one_letter_code
_entity_poly.pdbx_strand_id
1 'polypeptide(L)'
;MGQDQYNVVLIFDSGSAVCRRFLEIPAATRAFVFELLGFKHDVEDIGSAIWFLRDLAREQDADEGVVLEHSGIAESVGLRYRDAPVIVTTAIGQMGISKGRQGREAQNLVRVYLANLRLKEVGTDVLITAYEPVLIKWKITLGSTPEKIERE
;
A
#
# COMPACT_ATOMS: atom_id res chain seq x y z
N MET A 1 10.60 20.85 -23.10
CA MET A 1 10.45 20.42 -21.69
C MET A 1 9.02 19.94 -21.52
N GLY A 2 8.80 18.63 -21.59
CA GLY A 2 7.48 18.05 -21.33
C GLY A 2 7.16 18.21 -19.85
N GLN A 3 6.00 18.78 -19.54
CA GLN A 3 5.46 18.73 -18.19
C GLN A 3 4.98 17.30 -17.98
N ASP A 4 5.69 16.51 -17.18
CA ASP A 4 5.17 15.22 -16.73
C ASP A 4 3.90 15.50 -15.92
N GLN A 5 2.76 15.16 -16.51
CA GLN A 5 1.45 15.43 -15.93
C GLN A 5 1.10 14.28 -14.99
N TYR A 6 1.19 14.54 -13.68
CA TYR A 6 0.80 13.57 -12.65
C TYR A 6 -0.67 13.77 -12.27
N ASN A 7 -1.45 12.70 -12.21
CA ASN A 7 -2.79 12.75 -11.66
C ASN A 7 -2.69 12.63 -10.14
N VAL A 8 -3.13 13.68 -9.45
CA VAL A 8 -3.19 13.71 -7.98
C VAL A 8 -4.65 13.66 -7.58
N VAL A 9 -5.04 12.62 -6.84
CA VAL A 9 -6.36 12.54 -6.21
C VAL A 9 -6.15 12.70 -4.70
N LEU A 10 -6.71 13.78 -4.14
CA LEU A 10 -6.73 14.02 -2.70
C LEU A 10 -8.06 13.50 -2.14
N ILE A 11 -7.99 12.58 -1.19
CA ILE A 11 -9.16 12.10 -0.47
C ILE A 11 -9.01 12.58 0.98
N PHE A 12 -9.90 13.50 1.37
CA PHE A 12 -10.07 13.90 2.77
C PHE A 12 -11.24 13.09 3.34
N ASP A 13 -10.93 12.14 4.22
CA ASP A 13 -11.96 11.52 5.04
C ASP A 13 -12.26 12.47 6.21
N SER A 14 -13.49 12.97 6.30
CA SER A 14 -13.90 13.89 7.37
C SER A 14 -14.16 13.19 8.70
N GLY A 15 -14.15 11.84 8.74
CA GLY A 15 -14.43 11.03 9.94
C GLY A 15 -13.19 10.55 10.71
N SER A 16 -12.01 10.54 10.08
CA SER A 16 -10.74 10.21 10.72
C SER A 16 -9.75 11.34 10.43
N ALA A 17 -8.87 11.67 11.38
CA ALA A 17 -7.86 12.71 11.18
C ALA A 17 -6.74 12.29 10.19
N VAL A 18 -7.08 11.51 9.15
CA VAL A 18 -6.17 10.87 8.21
C VAL A 18 -6.33 11.53 6.84
N CYS A 19 -5.26 12.17 6.38
CA CYS A 19 -5.19 12.72 5.02
C CYS A 19 -4.57 11.66 4.10
N ARG A 20 -5.32 11.16 3.11
CA ARG A 20 -4.81 10.23 2.09
C ARG A 20 -4.64 10.93 0.74
N ARG A 21 -3.47 10.79 0.14
CA ARG A 21 -3.12 11.33 -1.18
C ARG A 21 -2.68 10.23 -2.11
N PHE A 22 -3.39 10.06 -3.23
CA PHE A 22 -3.03 9.13 -4.28
C PHE A 22 -2.25 9.86 -5.38
N LEU A 23 -1.10 9.31 -5.74
CA LEU A 23 -0.27 9.77 -6.85
C LEU A 23 -0.18 8.65 -7.88
N GLU A 24 -0.74 8.90 -9.06
CA GLU A 24 -0.55 8.04 -10.23
C GLU A 24 0.52 8.67 -11.11
N ILE A 25 1.63 7.94 -11.29
CA ILE A 25 2.70 8.34 -12.20
C ILE A 25 2.45 7.58 -13.51
N PRO A 26 2.09 8.27 -14.62
CA PRO A 26 1.72 7.60 -15.88
C PRO A 26 2.76 6.60 -16.39
N ALA A 27 4.05 6.85 -16.11
CA ALA A 27 5.15 5.97 -16.49
C ALA A 27 5.43 4.82 -15.50
N ALA A 28 4.94 4.88 -14.26
CA ALA A 28 5.33 3.92 -13.22
C ALA A 28 4.44 2.68 -13.16
N THR A 29 3.28 2.65 -13.84
CA THR A 29 2.25 1.59 -13.76
C THR A 29 1.74 1.28 -12.34
N ARG A 30 2.22 2.02 -11.34
CA ARG A 30 2.00 1.82 -9.91
C ARG A 30 1.45 3.12 -9.32
N ALA A 31 0.43 2.99 -8.48
CA ALA A 31 -0.07 4.08 -7.67
C ALA A 31 0.68 4.11 -6.34
N PHE A 32 1.06 5.31 -5.90
CA PHE A 32 1.57 5.56 -4.56
C PHE A 32 0.48 6.20 -3.73
N VAL A 33 0.29 5.72 -2.51
CA VAL A 33 -0.60 6.32 -1.51
C VAL A 33 0.26 6.93 -0.43
N PHE A 34 0.00 8.19 -0.10
CA PHE A 34 0.63 8.91 0.98
C PHE A 34 -0.41 9.16 2.05
N GLU A 35 -0.12 8.80 3.29
CA GLU A 35 -1.00 9.01 4.43
C GLU A 35 -0.28 9.81 5.52
N LEU A 36 -0.92 10.85 6.03
CA LEU A 36 -0.43 11.61 7.18
C LEU A 36 -1.13 11.08 8.43
N LEU A 37 -0.34 10.51 9.34
CA LEU A 37 -0.82 9.89 10.57
C LEU A 37 -0.20 10.58 11.78
N GLY A 38 -0.94 10.60 12.89
CA GLY A 38 -0.36 11.01 14.17
C GLY A 38 0.79 10.07 14.57
N PHE A 39 1.85 10.63 15.11
CA PHE A 39 3.04 9.87 15.50
C PHE A 39 2.70 8.80 16.54
N LYS A 40 3.10 7.55 16.24
CA LYS A 40 2.89 6.41 17.13
C LYS A 40 3.98 6.32 18.20
N HIS A 41 3.69 6.86 19.39
CA HIS A 41 4.63 6.92 20.51
C HIS A 41 4.96 5.56 21.13
N ASP A 42 4.05 4.59 21.01
CA ASP A 42 4.14 3.24 21.54
C ASP A 42 4.87 2.26 20.60
N VAL A 43 5.31 2.75 19.44
CA VAL A 43 5.99 1.95 18.41
C VAL A 43 7.42 2.43 18.26
N GLU A 44 8.36 1.50 18.41
CA GLU A 44 9.79 1.77 18.19
C GLU A 44 10.07 2.14 16.73
N ASP A 45 11.08 3.00 16.53
CA ASP A 45 11.38 3.52 15.20
C ASP A 45 11.67 2.42 14.18
N ILE A 46 12.51 1.44 14.55
CA ILE A 46 12.95 0.34 13.68
C ILE A 46 11.78 -0.57 13.30
N GLY A 47 10.84 -0.78 14.24
CA GLY A 47 9.67 -1.64 14.04
C GLY A 47 8.50 -0.95 13.35
N SER A 48 8.56 0.37 13.13
CA SER A 48 7.40 1.16 12.73
C SER A 48 6.83 0.78 11.37
N ALA A 49 7.66 0.54 10.35
CA ALA A 49 7.18 0.08 9.04
C ALA A 49 6.49 -1.30 9.12
N ILE A 50 7.02 -2.25 9.89
CA ILE A 50 6.39 -3.57 10.08
C ILE A 50 5.07 -3.43 10.82
N TRP A 51 5.02 -2.55 11.83
CA TRP A 51 3.80 -2.28 12.60
C TRP A 51 2.69 -1.76 11.67
N PHE A 52 2.98 -0.74 10.85
CA PHE A 52 2.01 -0.20 9.89
C PHE A 52 1.63 -1.20 8.80
N LEU A 53 2.56 -2.06 8.35
CA LEU A 53 2.24 -3.11 7.37
C LEU A 53 1.23 -4.12 7.93
N ARG A 54 1.37 -4.51 9.20
CA ARG A 54 0.41 -5.39 9.88
C ARG A 54 -0.92 -4.69 10.13
N ASP A 55 -0.88 -3.42 10.52
CA ASP A 55 -2.08 -2.62 10.71
C ASP A 55 -2.91 -2.52 9.42
N LEU A 56 -2.25 -2.22 8.30
CA LEU A 56 -2.86 -2.23 6.98
C LEU A 56 -3.45 -3.61 6.64
N ALA A 57 -2.75 -4.70 6.94
CA ALA A 57 -3.28 -6.03 6.71
C ALA A 57 -4.53 -6.34 7.54
N ARG A 58 -4.60 -5.89 8.79
CA ARG A 58 -5.81 -6.02 9.63
C ARG A 58 -6.98 -5.26 9.04
N GLU A 59 -6.76 -4.03 8.57
CA GLU A 59 -7.81 -3.26 7.88
C GLU A 59 -8.35 -3.97 6.63
N GLN A 60 -7.51 -4.79 5.98
CA GLN A 60 -7.88 -5.58 4.80
C GLN A 60 -8.33 -7.01 5.12
N ASP A 61 -8.55 -7.35 6.40
CA ASP A 61 -8.90 -8.70 6.87
C ASP A 61 -7.91 -9.78 6.37
N ALA A 62 -6.62 -9.41 6.30
CA ALA A 62 -5.54 -10.19 5.73
C ALA A 62 -4.44 -10.55 6.75
N ASP A 63 -4.66 -10.31 8.06
CA ASP A 63 -3.65 -10.44 9.12
C ASP A 63 -3.03 -11.85 9.19
N GLU A 64 -3.85 -12.91 9.03
CA GLU A 64 -3.36 -14.30 8.99
C GLU A 64 -2.52 -14.65 7.74
N GLY A 65 -2.52 -13.79 6.72
CA GLY A 65 -1.93 -14.04 5.41
C GLY A 65 -0.72 -13.17 5.07
N VAL A 66 -0.25 -12.34 5.99
CA VAL A 66 0.90 -11.45 5.73
C VAL A 66 2.20 -12.23 5.75
N VAL A 67 2.88 -12.26 4.60
CA VAL A 67 4.25 -12.77 4.50
C VAL A 67 5.19 -11.57 4.40
N LEU A 68 5.97 -11.32 5.45
CA LEU A 68 7.02 -10.31 5.44
C LEU A 68 8.18 -10.80 4.58
N GLU A 69 8.46 -10.10 3.48
CA GLU A 69 9.58 -10.43 2.59
C GLU A 69 10.87 -9.71 3.01
N HIS A 70 10.76 -8.42 3.33
CA HIS A 70 11.92 -7.59 3.68
C HIS A 70 11.52 -6.47 4.64
N SER A 71 12.45 -6.07 5.50
CA SER A 71 12.33 -4.86 6.30
C SER A 71 13.70 -4.25 6.51
N GLY A 72 13.79 -2.92 6.51
CA GLY A 72 15.06 -2.24 6.67
C GLY A 72 14.90 -0.80 7.15
N ILE A 73 16.03 -0.24 7.57
CA ILE A 73 16.17 1.18 7.81
C ILE A 73 16.76 1.77 6.54
N ALA A 74 16.10 2.79 5.98
CA ALA A 74 16.61 3.53 4.85
C ALA A 74 17.34 4.77 5.37
N GLU A 75 18.65 4.85 5.11
CA GLU A 75 19.39 6.08 5.38
C GLU A 75 19.05 7.12 4.32
N SER A 76 18.23 8.10 4.68
CA SER A 76 17.92 9.21 3.79
C SER A 76 18.84 10.39 4.11
N VAL A 77 20.08 10.34 3.60
CA VAL A 77 21.02 11.47 3.70
C VAL A 77 20.41 12.67 2.96
N GLY A 78 19.92 13.66 3.72
CA GLY A 78 19.32 14.89 3.18
C GLY A 78 17.82 15.07 3.43
N LEU A 79 17.11 14.02 3.88
CA LEU A 79 15.72 14.13 4.30
C LEU A 79 15.70 14.58 5.77
N ARG A 80 15.59 15.89 5.96
CA ARG A 80 15.50 16.55 7.26
C ARG A 80 14.25 17.41 7.27
N TYR A 81 13.54 17.40 8.37
CA TYR A 81 12.59 18.46 8.66
C TYR A 81 13.29 19.44 9.58
N ARG A 82 13.57 20.65 9.07
CA ARG A 82 14.47 21.61 9.73
C ARG A 82 15.83 20.96 10.01
N ASP A 83 16.25 20.94 11.27
CA ASP A 83 17.53 20.38 11.72
C ASP A 83 17.39 18.96 12.31
N ALA A 84 16.16 18.44 12.45
CA ALA A 84 15.95 17.10 12.97
C ALA A 84 16.10 16.01 11.89
N PRO A 85 16.73 14.88 12.24
CA PRO A 85 16.79 13.72 11.36
C PRO A 85 15.40 13.11 11.21
N VAL A 86 15.02 12.81 9.96
CA VAL A 86 13.84 11.98 9.68
C VAL A 86 14.28 10.52 9.72
N ILE A 87 13.56 9.70 10.47
CA ILE A 87 13.82 8.26 10.49
C ILE A 87 12.96 7.62 9.42
N VAL A 88 13.59 6.92 8.48
CA VAL A 88 12.89 6.22 7.41
C VAL A 88 13.06 4.73 7.60
N THR A 89 11.95 4.02 7.72
CA THR A 89 11.94 2.55 7.73
C THR A 89 11.08 2.04 6.59
N THR A 90 11.42 0.87 6.07
CA THR A 90 10.69 0.23 4.98
C THR A 90 10.32 -1.19 5.36
N ALA A 91 9.19 -1.65 4.84
CA ALA A 91 8.74 -3.02 4.92
C ALA A 91 8.11 -3.43 3.59
N ILE A 92 8.38 -4.65 3.16
CA ILE A 92 7.77 -5.28 2.00
C ILE A 92 7.09 -6.54 2.49
N GLY A 93 5.80 -6.68 2.18
CA GLY A 93 5.09 -7.92 2.47
C GLY A 93 4.07 -8.25 1.39
N GLN A 94 3.72 -9.53 1.33
CA GLN A 94 2.59 -9.99 0.53
C GLN A 94 1.38 -10.20 1.43
N MET A 95 0.21 -9.83 0.94
CA MET A 95 -1.07 -10.07 1.62
C MET A 95 -2.15 -10.44 0.62
N GLY A 96 -3.05 -11.35 1.03
CA GLY A 96 -4.21 -11.74 0.26
C GLY A 96 -5.37 -10.79 0.54
N ILE A 97 -5.76 -9.97 -0.44
CA ILE A 97 -6.86 -9.02 -0.31
C ILE A 97 -8.12 -9.60 -0.96
N SER A 98 -9.17 -9.82 -0.17
CA SER A 98 -10.50 -10.21 -0.67
C SER A 98 -11.39 -8.98 -0.86
N LYS A 99 -12.13 -8.92 -1.98
CA LYS A 99 -13.21 -7.94 -2.15
C LYS A 99 -14.52 -8.53 -1.63
N GLY A 100 -15.05 -8.02 -0.52
CA GLY A 100 -16.36 -8.38 0.02
C GLY A 100 -16.47 -9.84 0.51
N ARG A 101 -17.63 -10.50 0.30
CA ARG A 101 -17.91 -11.87 0.79
C ARG A 101 -17.26 -12.99 -0.04
N GLN A 102 -16.17 -12.71 -0.75
CA GLN A 102 -15.47 -13.73 -1.51
C GLN A 102 -14.55 -14.51 -0.55
N GLY A 103 -14.76 -15.82 -0.43
CA GLY A 103 -13.98 -16.69 0.46
C GLY A 103 -12.48 -16.70 0.11
N ARG A 104 -11.67 -17.25 1.02
CA ARG A 104 -10.19 -17.26 1.01
C ARG A 104 -9.58 -17.69 -0.35
N GLU A 105 -10.28 -18.51 -1.14
CA GLU A 105 -9.84 -18.95 -2.48
C GLU A 105 -9.86 -17.87 -3.59
N ALA A 106 -10.55 -16.75 -3.38
CA ALA A 106 -10.70 -15.65 -4.35
C ALA A 106 -9.92 -14.38 -3.96
N GLN A 107 -9.02 -14.49 -2.99
CA GLN A 107 -8.13 -13.39 -2.61
C GLN A 107 -7.14 -13.07 -3.73
N ASN A 108 -6.96 -11.78 -4.02
CA ASN A 108 -5.88 -11.32 -4.88
C ASN A 108 -4.61 -11.22 -4.03
N LEU A 109 -3.53 -11.85 -4.50
CA LEU A 109 -2.24 -11.73 -3.83
C LEU A 109 -1.58 -10.44 -4.31
N VAL A 110 -1.33 -9.53 -3.36
CA VAL A 110 -0.74 -8.23 -3.63
C VAL A 110 0.51 -8.09 -2.79
N ARG A 111 1.60 -7.66 -3.41
CA ARG A 111 2.80 -7.20 -2.73
C ARG A 111 2.64 -5.73 -2.40
N VAL A 112 2.86 -5.40 -1.14
CA VAL A 112 2.78 -4.04 -0.60
C VAL A 112 4.19 -3.59 -0.25
N TYR A 113 4.61 -2.48 -0.85
CA TYR A 113 5.81 -1.76 -0.48
C TYR A 113 5.39 -0.63 0.44
N LEU A 114 5.95 -0.57 1.64
CA LEU A 114 5.61 0.41 2.65
C LEU A 114 6.88 1.12 3.12
N ALA A 115 6.84 2.43 3.17
CA ALA A 115 7.85 3.26 3.82
C ALA A 115 7.17 4.13 4.87
N ASN A 116 7.73 4.15 6.07
CA ASN A 116 7.32 5.05 7.15
C ASN A 116 8.41 6.09 7.38
N LEU A 117 8.06 7.37 7.29
CA LEU A 117 8.93 8.50 7.60
C LEU A 117 8.45 9.15 8.90
N ARG A 118 9.27 9.04 9.95
CA ARG A 118 8.93 9.56 11.27
C ARG A 118 9.41 11.01 11.43
N LEU A 119 8.47 11.94 11.50
CA LEU A 119 8.70 13.37 11.71
C LEU A 119 8.44 13.73 13.18
N LYS A 120 9.37 13.35 14.07
CA LYS A 120 9.20 13.48 15.52
C LYS A 120 8.94 14.90 16.00
N GLU A 121 9.57 15.91 15.38
CA GLU A 121 9.40 17.32 15.76
C GLU A 121 7.96 17.83 15.62
N VAL A 122 7.21 17.28 14.66
CA VAL A 122 5.82 17.69 14.38
C VAL A 122 4.83 16.59 14.76
N GLY A 123 5.27 15.55 15.46
CA GLY A 123 4.41 14.47 15.94
C GLY A 123 3.63 13.78 14.82
N THR A 124 4.24 13.57 13.65
CA THR A 124 3.60 12.96 12.48
C THR A 124 4.42 11.79 11.95
N ASP A 125 3.74 10.71 11.56
CA ASP A 125 4.27 9.63 10.73
C ASP A 125 3.71 9.80 9.31
N VAL A 126 4.59 9.84 8.29
CA VAL A 126 4.19 9.87 6.87
C VAL A 126 4.34 8.47 6.31
N LEU A 127 3.21 7.85 5.98
CA LEU A 127 3.18 6.52 5.40
C LEU A 127 3.12 6.62 3.88
N ILE A 128 4.00 5.91 3.19
CA ILE A 128 4.00 5.80 1.73
C ILE A 128 3.79 4.33 1.41
N THR A 129 2.70 4.00 0.71
CA THR A 129 2.42 2.64 0.26
C THR A 129 2.32 2.56 -1.25
N ALA A 130 2.81 1.47 -1.82
CA ALA A 130 2.62 1.12 -3.22
C ALA A 130 2.23 -0.35 -3.33
N TYR A 131 1.35 -0.65 -4.28
CA TYR A 131 0.78 -1.97 -4.46
C TYR A 131 1.22 -2.55 -5.80
N GLU A 132 1.67 -3.80 -5.77
CA GLU A 132 2.01 -4.59 -6.95
C GLU A 132 1.19 -5.89 -6.94
N PRO A 133 0.30 -6.10 -7.92
CA PRO A 133 -0.41 -7.37 -8.03
C PRO A 133 0.57 -8.51 -8.35
N VAL A 134 0.61 -9.54 -7.53
CA VAL A 134 1.44 -10.75 -7.76
C VAL A 134 0.61 -11.82 -8.48
N LEU A 135 -0.63 -12.02 -8.05
CA LEU A 135 -1.61 -12.88 -8.72
C LEU A 135 -2.99 -12.21 -8.68
N ILE A 136 -3.51 -11.87 -9.86
CA ILE A 136 -4.90 -11.45 -10.04
C ILE A 136 -5.66 -12.67 -10.56
N LYS A 137 -6.55 -13.25 -9.75
CA LYS A 137 -7.47 -14.27 -10.26
C LYS A 137 -8.58 -13.58 -11.05
N TRP A 138 -8.43 -13.50 -12.37
CA TRP A 138 -9.56 -13.19 -13.25
C TRP A 138 -10.47 -14.40 -13.29
N LYS A 139 -11.64 -14.33 -12.64
CA LYS A 139 -12.74 -15.24 -12.92
C LYS A 139 -13.30 -14.84 -14.29
N ILE A 140 -12.68 -15.33 -15.37
CA ILE A 140 -13.38 -15.39 -16.65
C ILE A 140 -14.45 -16.45 -16.44
N THR A 141 -15.69 -16.01 -16.22
CA THR A 141 -16.84 -16.89 -16.42
C THR A 141 -16.88 -17.19 -17.91
N LEU A 142 -16.16 -18.22 -18.36
CA LEU A 142 -16.41 -18.88 -19.63
C LEU A 142 -17.76 -19.59 -19.49
N GLY A 143 -18.82 -18.80 -19.62
CA GLY A 143 -20.21 -19.20 -19.56
C GLY A 143 -20.91 -18.87 -20.86
N SER A 144 -20.40 -19.40 -21.98
CA SER A 144 -21.20 -19.71 -23.17
C SER A 144 -20.37 -20.62 -24.07
N THR A 145 -20.55 -21.92 -23.86
CA THR A 145 -20.16 -22.98 -24.79
C THR A 145 -20.72 -22.64 -26.18
N PRO A 146 -19.93 -22.60 -27.27
CA PRO A 146 -20.50 -22.73 -28.60
C PRO A 146 -20.96 -24.19 -28.73
N GLU A 147 -22.27 -24.37 -28.66
CA GLU A 147 -22.94 -25.60 -29.07
C GLU A 147 -22.52 -25.92 -30.51
N LYS A 148 -22.26 -27.20 -30.77
CA LYS A 148 -21.85 -27.74 -32.07
C LYS A 148 -22.84 -27.31 -33.15
N ILE A 149 -22.38 -26.56 -34.15
CA ILE A 149 -23.05 -26.49 -35.44
C ILE A 149 -22.56 -27.71 -36.23
N GLU A 150 -23.29 -28.80 -36.13
CA GLU A 150 -23.21 -29.90 -37.09
C GLU A 150 -23.67 -29.37 -38.46
N ARG A 151 -22.88 -29.69 -39.46
CA ARG A 151 -23.19 -29.46 -40.87
C ARG A 151 -24.22 -30.49 -41.32
N GLU A 152 -25.28 -30.02 -41.95
CA GLU A 152 -25.93 -30.71 -43.07
C GLU A 152 -26.09 -29.73 -44.23
#